data_AF-A0A815SEZ7-F1
#
_entry.id   AF-A0A815SEZ7-F1
#
_cell.length_a   1.000
_cell.length_b   1.000
_cell.length_c   1.000
_cell.angle_alpha   90.00
_cell.angle_beta   90.00
_cell.angle_gamma   90.00
#
_symmetry.space_group_name_H-M   'P 1'
#
loop_
_entity.id
_entity.type
_entity.pdbx_description
1 polymer ?
#
loop_
_entity_poly.entity_id
_entity_poly.type
_entity_poly.pdbx_seq_one_letter_code
_entity_poly.pdbx_strand_id
1 'polypeptide(L)'
;MTEKIHSSLLTLPDELVYRILDHLSDFTILCSVRNVCRRLNTITDTYHRYQLLTTLDLSNYQLQDHHIQCLVKTLPNNTTLTTINISGNTNQDGLIVKLINALKNNKTLTTLDISCNSIKDQEAQDLAIFLENNKVLTTLKLDQNEIDDLAVKYIADALTKNTTLTTLNLYKNRIGDVGAQHIADALRVNTGRPKGFRGRGTRI
;
A
#
# COMPACT_ATOMS: atom_id res chain seq x y z
N MET A 1 1.65 -45.84 -0.21
CA MET A 1 3.04 -46.36 -0.13
C MET A 1 3.92 -45.25 -0.68
N THR A 2 4.32 -44.33 0.20
CA THR A 2 4.98 -43.06 -0.14
C THR A 2 6.37 -43.09 0.46
N GLU A 3 7.35 -43.50 -0.34
CA GLU A 3 8.76 -43.55 0.06
C GLU A 3 9.52 -42.30 -0.37
N LYS A 4 10.09 -41.65 0.66
CA LYS A 4 11.46 -41.10 0.74
C LYS A 4 11.97 -40.32 -0.47
N ILE A 5 11.84 -39.00 -0.40
CA ILE A 5 12.84 -38.11 -1.00
C ILE A 5 13.94 -37.88 0.05
N HIS A 6 15.13 -38.31 -0.34
CA HIS A 6 16.36 -38.40 0.44
C HIS A 6 16.95 -37.02 0.81
N SER A 7 17.69 -37.04 1.91
CA SER A 7 18.38 -35.96 2.61
C SER A 7 19.52 -35.26 1.83
N SER A 8 19.21 -34.42 0.83
CA SER A 8 20.26 -33.71 0.05
C SER A 8 20.01 -32.22 -0.19
N LEU A 9 19.09 -31.57 0.52
CA LEU A 9 18.83 -30.12 0.39
C LEU A 9 19.59 -29.24 1.41
N LEU A 10 20.63 -29.78 2.04
CA LEU A 10 21.35 -29.13 3.15
C LEU A 10 22.57 -28.29 2.76
N THR A 11 22.87 -28.09 1.47
CA THR A 11 23.97 -27.20 1.07
C THR A 11 23.66 -26.57 -0.29
N LEU A 12 22.84 -25.53 -0.30
CA LEU A 12 22.83 -24.59 -1.42
C LEU A 12 23.24 -23.21 -0.88
N PRO A 13 24.25 -22.56 -1.49
CA PRO A 13 24.71 -21.26 -1.05
C PRO A 13 23.60 -20.22 -1.22
N ASP A 14 23.52 -19.28 -0.29
CA ASP A 14 22.42 -18.32 -0.09
C ASP A 14 21.97 -17.59 -1.38
N GLU A 15 22.85 -17.43 -2.37
CA GLU A 15 22.53 -16.86 -3.69
C GLU A 15 21.47 -17.63 -4.48
N LEU A 16 21.37 -18.95 -4.31
CA LEU A 16 20.35 -19.77 -5.00
C LEU A 16 18.97 -19.66 -4.34
N VAL A 17 18.89 -19.34 -3.04
CA VAL A 17 17.62 -19.04 -2.36
C VAL A 17 17.03 -17.74 -2.89
N TYR A 18 17.85 -16.71 -3.12
CA TYR A 18 17.40 -15.46 -3.75
C TYR A 18 17.02 -15.66 -5.22
N ARG A 19 17.72 -16.49 -5.99
CA ARG A 19 17.35 -16.78 -7.38
C ARG A 19 16.12 -17.67 -7.54
N ILE A 20 15.79 -18.49 -6.54
CA ILE A 20 14.50 -19.21 -6.47
C ILE A 20 13.38 -18.23 -6.11
N LEU A 21 13.62 -17.25 -5.22
CA LEU A 21 12.66 -16.18 -4.92
C LEU A 21 12.41 -15.22 -6.09
N ASP A 22 13.40 -14.99 -6.96
CA ASP A 22 13.29 -14.10 -8.13
C ASP A 22 12.66 -14.76 -9.39
N HIS A 23 12.45 -16.09 -9.40
CA HIS A 23 11.86 -16.80 -10.54
C HIS A 23 10.57 -17.56 -10.25
N LEU A 24 10.01 -17.46 -9.04
CA LEU A 24 8.74 -18.10 -8.71
C LEU A 24 7.58 -17.14 -8.94
N SER A 25 7.09 -17.15 -10.19
CA SER A 25 5.77 -16.68 -10.61
C SER A 25 4.63 -17.50 -9.98
N ASP A 26 4.62 -17.63 -8.65
CA ASP A 26 3.58 -18.36 -7.94
C ASP A 26 3.43 -17.82 -6.51
N PHE A 27 2.63 -16.76 -6.41
CA PHE A 27 2.29 -16.04 -5.17
C PHE A 27 1.60 -16.94 -4.12
N THR A 28 1.22 -18.15 -4.51
CA THR A 28 0.82 -19.25 -3.63
C THR A 28 1.84 -19.48 -2.50
N ILE A 29 3.12 -19.13 -2.70
CA ILE A 29 4.18 -19.38 -1.73
C ILE A 29 4.19 -18.40 -0.54
N LEU A 30 3.84 -17.11 -0.64
CA LEU A 30 3.83 -16.24 0.57
C LEU A 30 2.71 -16.60 1.55
N CYS A 31 1.54 -16.99 1.03
CA CYS A 31 0.46 -17.53 1.85
C CYS A 31 0.79 -18.95 2.37
N SER A 32 1.61 -19.72 1.62
CA SER A 32 2.20 -20.98 2.09
C SER A 32 3.34 -20.80 3.09
N VAL A 33 4.14 -19.73 3.05
CA VAL A 33 5.21 -19.42 4.02
C VAL A 33 4.61 -19.21 5.41
N ARG A 34 3.43 -18.60 5.50
CA ARG A 34 2.67 -18.52 6.76
C ARG A 34 2.22 -19.89 7.31
N ASN A 35 2.01 -20.90 6.45
CA ASN A 35 1.65 -22.28 6.85
C ASN A 35 2.86 -23.22 6.98
N VAL A 36 3.95 -22.96 6.24
CA VAL A 36 5.23 -23.69 6.24
C VAL A 36 6.07 -23.26 7.44
N CYS A 37 6.09 -21.98 7.79
CA CYS A 37 6.72 -21.49 9.02
C CYS A 37 5.99 -21.97 10.28
N ARG A 38 4.75 -22.47 10.21
CA ARG A 38 4.12 -23.15 11.36
C ARG A 38 4.65 -24.57 11.59
N ARG A 39 5.39 -25.14 10.63
CA ARG A 39 5.85 -26.55 10.63
C ARG A 39 7.37 -26.74 10.66
N LEU A 40 8.19 -25.70 10.50
CA LEU A 40 9.65 -25.84 10.47
C LEU A 40 10.28 -25.13 11.66
N ASN A 41 10.79 -25.90 12.62
CA ASN A 41 11.31 -25.48 13.91
C ASN A 41 12.70 -24.77 13.82
N THR A 42 12.85 -23.78 12.94
CA THR A 42 14.04 -22.93 12.77
C THR A 42 13.69 -21.43 12.90
N ILE A 43 12.71 -21.11 13.76
CA ILE A 43 11.90 -19.88 13.76
C ILE A 43 12.14 -18.99 14.99
N THR A 44 13.37 -18.72 15.38
CA THR A 44 13.62 -17.68 16.39
C THR A 44 13.99 -16.36 15.72
N ASP A 45 15.01 -16.35 14.86
CA ASP A 45 15.46 -15.09 14.24
C ASP A 45 14.53 -14.58 13.13
N THR A 46 13.97 -15.47 12.31
CA THR A 46 13.00 -15.10 11.27
C THR A 46 11.68 -14.64 11.92
N TYR A 47 11.21 -15.31 12.97
CA TYR A 47 9.97 -14.95 13.69
C TYR A 47 10.05 -13.57 14.34
N HIS A 48 11.18 -13.24 14.95
CA HIS A 48 11.40 -11.90 15.52
C HIS A 48 11.46 -10.81 14.45
N ARG A 49 12.07 -11.07 13.28
CA ARG A 49 12.04 -10.13 12.14
C ARG A 49 10.63 -9.90 11.58
N TYR A 50 9.78 -10.91 11.53
CA TYR A 50 8.42 -10.77 11.00
C TYR A 50 7.49 -9.95 11.92
N GLN A 51 7.70 -9.95 13.24
CA GLN A 51 6.98 -9.04 14.16
C GLN A 51 7.44 -7.57 14.04
N LEU A 52 8.56 -7.33 13.36
CA LEU A 52 9.12 -5.99 13.13
C LEU A 52 8.94 -5.50 11.69
N LEU A 53 8.24 -6.25 10.84
CA LEU A 53 8.02 -5.81 9.46
C LEU A 53 7.08 -4.60 9.48
N THR A 54 7.68 -3.43 9.27
CA THR A 54 7.02 -2.12 9.21
C THR A 54 6.80 -1.66 7.78
N THR A 55 7.56 -2.19 6.83
CA THR A 55 7.52 -1.79 5.42
C THR A 55 7.32 -3.01 4.53
N LEU A 56 6.36 -2.93 3.62
CA LEU A 56 6.10 -3.92 2.58
C LEU A 56 6.19 -3.22 1.22
N ASP A 57 7.17 -3.62 0.41
CA ASP A 57 7.32 -3.14 -0.97
C ASP A 57 6.93 -4.25 -1.94
N LEU A 58 5.93 -3.95 -2.78
CA LEU A 58 5.41 -4.78 -3.85
C LEU A 58 5.33 -3.96 -5.14
N SER A 59 6.23 -2.99 -5.35
CA SER A 59 6.21 -2.16 -6.55
C SER A 59 6.67 -2.91 -7.81
N ASN A 60 6.06 -2.59 -8.95
CA ASN A 60 6.42 -3.08 -10.29
C ASN A 60 6.34 -4.61 -10.49
N TYR A 61 5.44 -5.30 -9.77
CA TYR A 61 5.26 -6.75 -9.87
C TYR A 61 4.06 -7.21 -10.72
N GLN A 62 3.40 -6.29 -11.42
CA GLN A 62 2.18 -6.59 -12.21
C GLN A 62 1.14 -7.35 -11.38
N LEU A 63 0.83 -6.83 -10.19
CA LEU A 63 -0.06 -7.50 -9.25
C LEU A 63 -1.44 -7.79 -9.85
N GLN A 64 -1.88 -9.05 -9.73
CA GLN A 64 -3.20 -9.53 -10.09
C GLN A 64 -4.01 -9.87 -8.83
N ASP A 65 -5.30 -10.18 -8.97
CA ASP A 65 -6.17 -10.47 -7.83
C ASP A 65 -5.63 -11.57 -6.89
N HIS A 66 -5.11 -12.66 -7.46
CA HIS A 66 -4.58 -13.78 -6.68
C HIS A 66 -3.32 -13.39 -5.88
N HIS A 67 -2.57 -12.38 -6.33
CA HIS A 67 -1.44 -11.84 -5.59
C HIS A 67 -1.91 -11.06 -4.34
N ILE A 68 -2.95 -10.22 -4.45
CA ILE A 68 -3.35 -9.38 -3.31
C ILE A 68 -4.34 -10.03 -2.34
N GLN A 69 -4.92 -11.18 -2.68
CA GLN A 69 -5.97 -11.79 -1.85
C GLN A 69 -5.50 -12.10 -0.41
N CYS A 70 -4.27 -12.62 -0.27
CA CYS A 70 -3.68 -12.92 1.04
C CYS A 70 -3.44 -11.61 1.83
N LEU A 71 -2.98 -10.56 1.14
CA LEU A 71 -2.73 -9.25 1.73
C LEU A 71 -4.04 -8.60 2.22
N VAL A 72 -5.05 -8.52 1.36
CA VAL A 72 -6.39 -7.96 1.68
C VAL A 72 -7.02 -8.65 2.89
N LYS A 73 -6.84 -9.97 3.05
CA LYS A 73 -7.36 -10.72 4.21
C LYS A 73 -6.59 -10.45 5.50
N THR A 74 -5.32 -10.04 5.42
CA THR A 74 -4.43 -9.93 6.59
C THR A 74 -4.26 -8.49 7.08
N LEU A 75 -4.32 -7.50 6.18
CA LEU A 75 -4.17 -6.08 6.50
C LEU A 75 -5.13 -5.54 7.58
N PRO A 76 -6.41 -5.95 7.66
CA PRO A 76 -7.31 -5.44 8.69
C PRO A 76 -6.84 -5.72 10.12
N ASN A 77 -6.09 -6.81 10.32
CA ASN A 77 -5.57 -7.25 11.62
C ASN A 77 -4.07 -7.02 11.76
N ASN A 78 -3.41 -6.44 10.75
CA ASN A 78 -1.99 -6.16 10.83
C ASN A 78 -1.75 -4.96 11.77
N THR A 79 -0.81 -5.13 12.69
CA THR A 79 -0.46 -4.13 13.71
C THR A 79 0.99 -3.65 13.62
N THR A 80 1.72 -4.05 12.59
CA THR A 80 3.18 -3.80 12.47
C THR A 80 3.51 -2.94 11.27
N LEU A 81 2.83 -3.16 10.14
CA LEU A 81 3.05 -2.42 8.90
C LEU A 81 2.61 -0.97 9.09
N THR A 82 3.56 -0.08 8.84
CA THR A 82 3.37 1.36 8.79
C THR A 82 3.47 1.89 7.36
N THR A 83 4.12 1.15 6.46
CA THR A 83 4.38 1.54 5.07
C THR A 83 4.05 0.41 4.10
N ILE A 84 3.27 0.71 3.07
CA ILE A 84 3.01 -0.17 1.94
C ILE A 84 3.31 0.58 0.65
N ASN A 85 4.11 -0.04 -0.22
CA ASN A 85 4.34 0.41 -1.58
C ASN A 85 3.82 -0.64 -2.57
N ILE A 86 2.85 -0.28 -3.39
CA ILE A 86 2.36 -1.12 -4.50
C ILE A 86 2.42 -0.34 -5.82
N SER A 87 3.34 0.61 -5.94
CA SER A 87 3.47 1.44 -7.14
C SER A 87 3.84 0.64 -8.39
N GLY A 88 3.46 1.12 -9.57
CA GLY A 88 3.81 0.43 -10.83
C GLY A 88 3.09 -0.91 -11.03
N ASN A 89 1.99 -1.13 -10.33
CA ASN A 89 1.05 -2.23 -10.56
C ASN A 89 -0.22 -1.65 -11.18
N THR A 90 -0.40 -1.86 -12.48
CA THR A 90 -1.64 -1.48 -13.17
C THR A 90 -2.85 -1.86 -12.33
N ASN A 91 -3.81 -0.94 -12.14
CA ASN A 91 -5.03 -1.17 -11.38
C ASN A 91 -6.01 -2.09 -12.13
N GLN A 92 -5.54 -3.25 -12.57
CA GLN A 92 -6.36 -4.33 -13.09
C GLN A 92 -7.13 -4.97 -11.93
N ASP A 93 -8.32 -5.49 -12.24
CA ASP A 93 -9.20 -6.19 -11.29
C ASP A 93 -9.56 -5.41 -10.01
N GLY A 94 -9.49 -4.08 -10.03
CA GLY A 94 -9.81 -3.25 -8.87
C GLY A 94 -8.83 -3.40 -7.71
N LEU A 95 -7.56 -3.66 -8.00
CA LEU A 95 -6.45 -3.75 -7.04
C LEU A 95 -6.51 -2.66 -5.96
N ILE A 96 -6.63 -1.39 -6.37
CA ILE A 96 -6.64 -0.24 -5.47
C ILE A 96 -7.86 -0.27 -4.54
N VAL A 97 -9.04 -0.53 -5.10
CA VAL A 97 -10.31 -0.60 -4.35
C VAL A 97 -10.26 -1.72 -3.30
N LYS A 98 -9.74 -2.89 -3.66
CA LYS A 98 -9.54 -4.02 -2.74
C LYS A 98 -8.58 -3.67 -1.60
N LEU A 99 -7.48 -3.00 -1.93
CA LEU A 99 -6.48 -2.57 -0.95
C LEU A 99 -7.06 -1.56 0.05
N ILE A 100 -7.67 -0.46 -0.42
CA ILE A 100 -8.21 0.58 0.47
C ILE A 100 -9.38 0.03 1.31
N ASN A 101 -10.17 -0.91 0.78
CA ASN A 101 -11.20 -1.59 1.55
C ASN A 101 -10.62 -2.40 2.71
N ALA A 102 -9.51 -3.12 2.49
CA ALA A 102 -8.80 -3.84 3.55
C ALA A 102 -8.22 -2.88 4.61
N LEU A 103 -7.82 -1.68 4.19
CA LEU A 103 -7.19 -0.67 5.05
C LEU A 103 -8.19 0.19 5.83
N LYS A 104 -9.50 0.13 5.55
CA LYS A 104 -10.54 0.95 6.20
C LYS A 104 -10.42 0.99 7.72
N ASN A 105 -10.17 -0.16 8.34
CA ASN A 105 -10.05 -0.30 9.79
C ASN A 105 -8.61 -0.46 10.29
N ASN A 106 -7.61 -0.49 9.39
CA ASN A 106 -6.22 -0.63 9.79
C ASN A 106 -5.79 0.61 10.61
N LYS A 107 -5.10 0.36 11.73
CA LYS A 107 -4.73 1.39 12.71
C LYS A 107 -3.25 1.75 12.74
N THR A 108 -2.44 1.15 11.87
CA THR A 108 -0.97 1.27 11.93
C THR A 108 -0.37 1.83 10.65
N LEU A 109 -1.03 1.67 9.51
CA LEU A 109 -0.53 2.14 8.22
C LEU A 109 -0.59 3.66 8.15
N THR A 110 0.60 4.29 8.11
CA THR A 110 0.77 5.74 8.05
C THR A 110 1.21 6.21 6.68
N THR A 111 1.78 5.33 5.86
CA THR A 111 2.28 5.63 4.51
C THR A 111 1.76 4.61 3.49
N LEU A 112 1.15 5.11 2.42
CA LEU A 112 0.67 4.32 1.30
C LEU A 112 1.18 4.91 -0.02
N ASP A 113 1.91 4.11 -0.79
CA ASP A 113 2.37 4.44 -2.13
C ASP A 113 1.62 3.61 -3.18
N ILE A 114 0.76 4.30 -3.94
CA ILE A 114 -0.04 3.75 -5.03
C ILE A 114 0.19 4.54 -6.33
N SER A 115 1.41 5.08 -6.48
CA SER A 115 1.86 5.76 -7.70
C SER A 115 1.94 4.82 -8.90
N CYS A 116 1.90 5.35 -10.12
CA CYS A 116 2.07 4.57 -11.35
C CYS A 116 1.07 3.39 -11.52
N ASN A 117 -0.18 3.51 -11.03
CA ASN A 117 -1.15 2.41 -11.02
C ASN A 117 -2.35 2.63 -11.97
N SER A 118 -2.32 3.66 -12.83
CA SER A 118 -3.45 4.02 -13.71
C SER A 118 -4.77 4.25 -12.96
N ILE A 119 -4.72 4.91 -11.79
CA ILE A 119 -5.90 5.34 -11.05
C ILE A 119 -6.66 6.41 -11.87
N LYS A 120 -7.97 6.21 -12.03
CA LYS A 120 -8.89 7.09 -12.76
C LYS A 120 -9.99 7.61 -11.83
N ASP A 121 -11.03 8.20 -12.41
CA ASP A 121 -12.09 8.92 -11.69
C ASP A 121 -12.80 8.06 -10.65
N GLN A 122 -13.15 6.82 -10.99
CA GLN A 122 -13.91 5.94 -10.09
C GLN A 122 -13.07 5.55 -8.86
N GLU A 123 -11.80 5.17 -9.07
CA GLU A 123 -10.94 4.80 -7.95
C GLU A 123 -10.48 6.01 -7.14
N ALA A 124 -10.36 7.19 -7.75
CA ALA A 124 -10.13 8.44 -7.03
C ALA A 124 -11.33 8.77 -6.11
N GLN A 125 -12.56 8.52 -6.54
CA GLN A 125 -13.74 8.66 -5.71
C GLN A 125 -13.74 7.66 -4.54
N ASP A 126 -13.43 6.38 -4.79
CA ASP A 126 -13.34 5.38 -3.72
C ASP A 126 -12.23 5.73 -2.71
N LEU A 127 -11.10 6.23 -3.20
CA LEU A 127 -10.00 6.71 -2.39
C LEU A 127 -10.39 7.93 -1.54
N ALA A 128 -11.17 8.86 -2.10
CA ALA A 128 -11.73 9.98 -1.36
C ALA A 128 -12.61 9.51 -0.19
N ILE A 129 -13.53 8.56 -0.44
CA ILE A 129 -14.37 7.96 0.61
C ILE A 129 -13.51 7.28 1.68
N PHE A 130 -12.45 6.57 1.28
CA PHE A 130 -11.50 5.99 2.22
C PHE A 130 -10.80 7.07 3.07
N LEU A 131 -10.31 8.15 2.46
CA LEU A 131 -9.64 9.24 3.16
C LEU A 131 -10.55 9.98 4.13
N GLU A 132 -11.84 10.18 3.82
CA GLU A 132 -12.77 10.82 4.77
C GLU A 132 -12.86 10.06 6.10
N ASN A 133 -12.75 8.73 6.04
CA ASN A 133 -12.95 7.84 7.18
C ASN A 133 -11.64 7.39 7.84
N ASN A 134 -10.54 7.28 7.10
CA ASN A 134 -9.26 6.89 7.63
C ASN A 134 -8.64 8.03 8.45
N LYS A 135 -8.32 7.75 9.72
CA LYS A 135 -7.73 8.71 10.68
C LYS A 135 -6.32 8.31 11.12
N VAL A 136 -5.60 7.59 10.28
CA VAL A 136 -4.25 7.08 10.60
C VAL A 136 -3.25 7.40 9.50
N LEU A 137 -3.67 7.32 8.24
CA LEU A 137 -2.81 7.62 7.10
C LEU A 137 -2.37 9.09 7.17
N THR A 138 -1.05 9.28 7.06
CA THR A 138 -0.39 10.60 7.09
C THR A 138 0.24 10.94 5.75
N THR A 139 0.67 9.93 5.00
CA THR A 139 1.32 10.08 3.70
C THR A 139 0.63 9.21 2.66
N LEU A 140 0.19 9.85 1.57
CA LEU A 140 -0.39 9.20 0.41
C LEU A 140 0.33 9.67 -0.85
N LYS A 141 0.85 8.74 -1.64
CA LYS A 141 1.44 9.04 -2.94
C LYS A 141 0.57 8.50 -4.07
N LEU A 142 0.20 9.40 -4.96
CA LEU A 142 -0.64 9.19 -6.14
C LEU A 142 0.04 9.68 -7.41
N ASP A 143 1.35 9.94 -7.39
CA ASP A 143 2.02 10.45 -8.56
C ASP A 143 1.97 9.48 -9.75
N GLN A 144 2.03 10.04 -10.96
CA GLN A 144 2.02 9.28 -12.21
C GLN A 144 0.79 8.38 -12.37
N ASN A 145 -0.39 8.89 -11.99
CA ASN A 145 -1.68 8.25 -12.28
C ASN A 145 -2.44 9.05 -13.36
N GLU A 146 -3.71 8.69 -13.59
CA GLU A 146 -4.56 9.32 -14.60
C GLU A 146 -5.63 10.22 -13.97
N ILE A 147 -5.36 10.78 -12.78
CA ILE A 147 -6.28 11.65 -12.05
C ILE A 147 -6.40 12.99 -12.78
N ASP A 148 -7.62 13.37 -13.16
CA ASP A 148 -7.92 14.65 -13.79
C ASP A 148 -8.56 15.66 -12.81
N ASP A 149 -9.04 16.78 -13.33
CA ASP A 149 -9.69 17.84 -12.53
C ASP A 149 -10.96 17.38 -11.82
N LEU A 150 -11.74 16.48 -12.44
CA LEU A 150 -12.96 15.94 -11.85
C LEU A 150 -12.61 14.94 -10.74
N ALA A 151 -11.68 14.04 -11.01
CA ALA A 151 -11.21 13.02 -10.08
C ALA A 151 -10.54 13.66 -8.83
N VAL A 152 -9.69 14.66 -9.04
CA VAL A 152 -8.98 15.34 -7.94
C VAL A 152 -9.93 16.15 -7.07
N LYS A 153 -11.07 16.63 -7.60
CA LYS A 153 -12.10 17.30 -6.80
C LYS A 153 -12.62 16.39 -5.68
N TYR A 154 -12.84 15.10 -5.94
CA TYR A 154 -13.27 14.16 -4.88
C TYR A 154 -12.22 14.06 -3.76
N ILE A 155 -10.94 13.97 -4.13
CA ILE A 155 -9.84 13.94 -3.17
C ILE A 155 -9.81 15.25 -2.38
N ALA A 156 -9.91 16.40 -3.04
CA ALA A 156 -9.95 17.72 -2.40
C ALA A 156 -11.09 17.85 -1.39
N ASP A 157 -12.30 17.44 -1.77
CA ASP A 157 -13.48 17.43 -0.88
C ASP A 157 -13.22 16.55 0.36
N ALA A 158 -12.62 15.37 0.19
CA ALA A 158 -12.25 14.49 1.30
C ALA A 158 -11.18 15.08 2.21
N LEU A 159 -10.20 15.82 1.66
CA LEU A 159 -9.16 16.50 2.44
C LEU A 159 -9.76 17.52 3.41
N THR A 160 -10.85 18.20 3.06
CA THR A 160 -11.50 19.15 3.99
C THR A 160 -11.97 18.49 5.29
N LYS A 161 -12.26 17.18 5.25
CA LYS A 161 -12.72 16.37 6.39
C LYS A 161 -11.61 15.54 7.02
N ASN A 162 -10.57 15.21 6.26
CA ASN A 162 -9.41 14.49 6.77
C ASN A 162 -8.45 15.44 7.51
N THR A 163 -8.11 15.10 8.75
CA THR A 163 -7.22 15.90 9.61
C THR A 163 -5.85 15.25 9.84
N THR A 164 -5.63 14.03 9.36
CA THR A 164 -4.43 13.23 9.64
C THR A 164 -3.44 13.20 8.49
N LEU A 165 -3.92 13.34 7.25
CA LEU A 165 -3.07 13.38 6.07
C LEU A 165 -2.27 14.70 6.06
N THR A 166 -0.95 14.57 6.07
CA THR A 166 -0.01 15.70 6.06
C THR A 166 0.75 15.80 4.75
N THR A 167 0.87 14.68 4.02
CA THR A 167 1.58 14.58 2.75
C THR A 167 0.71 13.92 1.70
N LEU A 168 0.49 14.62 0.59
CA LEU A 168 -0.21 14.13 -0.59
C LEU A 168 0.63 14.45 -1.83
N ASN A 169 1.08 13.43 -2.55
CA ASN A 169 1.80 13.63 -3.81
C ASN A 169 0.88 13.37 -5.01
N LEU A 170 0.64 14.40 -5.82
CA LEU A 170 -0.18 14.34 -7.04
C LEU A 170 0.64 14.62 -8.31
N TYR A 171 1.97 14.63 -8.23
CA TYR A 171 2.85 14.95 -9.36
C TYR A 171 2.58 14.05 -10.59
N LYS A 172 2.70 14.58 -11.81
CA LYS A 172 2.47 13.85 -13.07
C LYS A 172 1.09 13.17 -13.16
N ASN A 173 0.04 13.84 -12.68
CA ASN A 173 -1.34 13.52 -13.02
C ASN A 173 -1.85 14.46 -14.14
N ARG A 174 -3.12 14.34 -14.52
CA ARG A 174 -3.79 15.16 -15.55
C ARG A 174 -4.55 16.35 -14.93
N ILE A 175 -4.01 16.92 -13.85
CA ILE A 175 -4.61 18.02 -13.10
C ILE A 175 -4.24 19.35 -13.78
N GLY A 176 -5.25 20.09 -14.22
CA GLY A 176 -5.15 21.45 -14.72
C GLY A 176 -5.45 22.49 -13.66
N ASP A 177 -5.66 23.73 -14.10
CA ASP A 177 -5.85 24.88 -13.20
C ASP A 177 -7.09 24.74 -12.31
N VAL A 178 -8.16 24.10 -12.82
CA VAL A 178 -9.41 23.88 -12.06
C VAL A 178 -9.19 22.89 -10.92
N GLY A 179 -8.53 21.76 -11.19
CA GLY A 179 -8.22 20.78 -10.16
C GLY A 179 -7.19 21.31 -9.15
N ALA A 180 -6.22 22.11 -9.60
CA ALA A 180 -5.29 22.81 -8.72
C ALA A 180 -6.02 23.78 -7.76
N GLN A 181 -7.03 24.50 -8.25
CA GLN A 181 -7.87 25.37 -7.43
C GLN A 181 -8.64 24.59 -6.36
N HIS A 182 -9.21 23.43 -6.71
CA HIS A 182 -9.89 22.55 -5.73
C HIS A 182 -8.94 22.13 -4.59
N ILE A 183 -7.72 21.73 -4.92
CA ILE A 183 -6.70 21.37 -3.92
C ILE A 183 -6.34 22.60 -3.07
N ALA A 184 -6.10 23.76 -3.68
CA ALA A 184 -5.78 25.00 -2.97
C ALA A 184 -6.87 25.39 -1.94
N ASP A 185 -8.14 25.28 -2.33
CA ASP A 185 -9.28 25.58 -1.46
C ASP A 185 -9.37 24.59 -0.29
N ALA A 186 -9.17 23.30 -0.54
CA ALA A 186 -9.19 22.27 0.50
C ALA A 186 -8.08 22.47 1.54
N LEU A 187 -6.89 22.88 1.09
CA LEU A 187 -5.76 23.13 1.98
C LEU A 187 -5.98 24.36 2.85
N ARG A 188 -6.60 25.41 2.32
CA ARG A 188 -6.94 26.62 3.10
C ARG A 188 -7.80 26.29 4.31
N VAL A 189 -8.76 25.38 4.14
CA VAL A 189 -9.60 24.85 5.23
C VAL A 189 -8.75 24.11 6.28
N ASN A 190 -7.76 23.34 5.84
CA ASN A 190 -6.89 22.56 6.73
C ASN A 190 -5.77 23.36 7.40
N THR A 191 -5.33 24.48 6.83
CA THR A 191 -4.35 25.39 7.45
C THR A 191 -4.93 26.25 8.57
N GLY A 192 -6.25 26.49 8.56
CA GLY A 192 -6.95 27.23 9.62
C GLY A 192 -7.20 26.41 10.90
N ARG A 193 -6.89 25.11 10.89
CA ARG A 193 -7.00 24.23 12.07
C ARG A 193 -5.72 24.34 12.88
N PRO A 194 -5.77 24.56 14.22
CA PRO A 194 -4.57 24.59 15.04
C PRO A 194 -3.91 23.20 15.02
N LYS A 195 -2.92 23.04 14.15
CA LYS A 195 -2.07 21.84 14.12
C LYS A 195 -1.06 21.99 15.26
N GLY A 196 -1.25 21.22 16.32
CA GLY A 196 -0.16 20.95 17.25
C GLY A 196 1.01 20.35 16.47
N PHE A 197 2.16 21.02 16.58
CA PHE A 197 3.50 20.65 16.12
C PHE A 197 4.08 21.23 14.82
N ARG A 198 5.29 21.76 15.04
CA ARG A 198 6.32 22.28 14.13
C ARG A 198 6.78 21.19 13.18
N GLY A 199 6.85 21.47 11.88
CA GLY A 199 7.47 20.58 10.91
C GLY A 199 7.16 20.99 9.49
N ARG A 200 8.18 21.49 8.80
CA ARG A 200 8.15 22.12 7.47
C ARG A 200 7.53 21.21 6.40
N GLY A 201 6.83 21.85 5.47
CA GLY A 201 6.73 21.37 4.08
C GLY A 201 5.52 20.51 3.78
N THR A 202 4.35 21.12 3.67
CA THR A 202 3.36 20.61 2.72
C THR A 202 3.93 20.89 1.32
N ARG A 203 4.68 19.93 0.76
CA ARG A 203 4.96 19.93 -0.68
C ARG A 203 3.73 19.37 -1.36
N ILE A 204 3.18 20.17 -2.25
CA ILE A 204 2.04 19.91 -3.13
C ILE A 204 2.55 20.18 -4.52
#